data_AF-A0A1L9V4C0-F1
#
_entry.id   AF-A0A1L9V4C0-F1
#
_cell.length_a   1.000
_cell.length_b   1.000
_cell.length_c   1.000
_cell.angle_alpha   90.00
_cell.angle_beta   90.00
_cell.angle_gamma   90.00
#
_symmetry.space_group_name_H-M   'P 1'
#
loop_
_entity.id
_entity.type
_entity.pdbx_description
1 polymer ?
#
loop_
_entity_poly.entity_id
_entity_poly.type
_entity_poly.pdbx_seq_one_letter_code
_entity_poly.pdbx_strand_id
1 'polypeptide(L)'
;MNIISTIVGTLCAVILGVAFTVFHKQTRQTLLVPMELYLYRQNSTYRLTIVRALHRYLTPPAEKKRQTELIRSRDANLRRLRVTAQRELWLLENKSIMETRKAQAGGTLSKDDEALVKKDNRRLQEVRVAFDEIARKNLEIDAQWISGSWTLEVSERSREAEWERDQTFCKNGFGCCARDCGCCTRPRKSCDGQLQELFSDMKIHCTDNCGCCMRWRNAYQSEKED
;
A
#
# COMPACT_ATOMS: atom_id res chain seq x y z
N MET A 1 -30.90 -25.54 -53.00
CA MET A 1 -29.85 -24.90 -52.17
C MET A 1 -28.51 -25.48 -52.57
N ASN A 2 -27.53 -24.65 -52.93
CA ASN A 2 -26.22 -25.10 -53.43
C ASN A 2 -25.28 -25.40 -52.25
N ILE A 3 -24.97 -26.67 -52.04
CA ILE A 3 -24.13 -27.18 -50.93
C ILE A 3 -22.77 -26.45 -50.87
N ILE A 4 -22.22 -26.11 -52.04
CA ILE A 4 -20.92 -25.41 -52.15
C ILE A 4 -20.99 -24.02 -51.53
N SER A 5 -22.09 -23.29 -51.72
CA SER A 5 -22.27 -21.93 -51.18
C SER A 5 -22.34 -21.94 -49.65
N THR A 6 -23.01 -22.92 -49.06
CA THR A 6 -23.08 -23.08 -47.60
C THR A 6 -21.71 -23.40 -47.01
N ILE A 7 -20.95 -24.31 -47.64
CA ILE A 7 -19.60 -24.68 -47.18
C ILE A 7 -18.65 -23.46 -47.21
N VAL A 8 -18.66 -22.70 -48.31
CA VAL A 8 -17.83 -21.50 -48.46
C VAL A 8 -18.22 -20.44 -47.43
N GLY A 9 -19.52 -20.20 -47.21
CA GLY A 9 -20.00 -19.25 -46.21
C GLY A 9 -19.55 -19.60 -44.79
N THR A 10 -19.65 -20.88 -44.40
CA THR A 10 -19.21 -21.35 -43.09
C THR A 10 -17.69 -21.23 -42.92
N LEU A 11 -16.90 -21.59 -43.93
CA LEU A 11 -15.44 -21.45 -43.90
C LEU A 11 -15.00 -19.99 -43.75
N CYS A 12 -15.60 -19.06 -44.50
CA CYS A 12 -15.33 -17.63 -44.37
C CYS A 12 -15.66 -17.11 -42.97
N ALA A 13 -16.81 -17.49 -42.40
CA ALA A 13 -17.18 -17.08 -41.04
C ALA A 13 -16.21 -17.59 -39.97
N VAL A 14 -15.75 -18.84 -40.10
CA VAL A 14 -14.75 -19.42 -39.18
C VAL A 14 -13.40 -18.71 -39.32
N ILE A 15 -12.91 -18.50 -40.55
CA ILE A 15 -11.63 -17.82 -40.80
C ILE A 15 -11.68 -16.39 -40.26
N LEU A 16 -12.76 -15.64 -40.51
CA LEU A 16 -12.92 -14.29 -39.99
C LEU A 16 -13.05 -14.27 -38.47
N GLY A 17 -13.75 -15.24 -37.87
CA GLY A 17 -13.83 -15.38 -36.41
C GLY A 17 -12.47 -15.67 -35.78
N VAL A 18 -11.67 -16.56 -36.39
CA VAL A 18 -10.30 -16.87 -35.95
C VAL A 18 -9.37 -15.68 -36.16
N ALA A 19 -9.40 -15.02 -37.32
CA ALA A 19 -8.58 -13.85 -37.60
C ALA A 19 -8.93 -12.69 -36.65
N PHE A 20 -10.22 -12.46 -36.39
CA PHE A 20 -10.67 -11.47 -35.42
C PHE A 20 -10.20 -11.83 -34.01
N THR A 21 -10.34 -13.08 -33.57
CA THR A 21 -9.89 -13.49 -32.22
C THR A 21 -8.37 -13.45 -32.06
N VAL A 22 -7.59 -13.81 -33.09
CA VAL A 22 -6.13 -13.75 -33.10
C VAL A 22 -5.65 -12.30 -33.13
N PHE A 23 -6.17 -11.49 -34.06
CA PHE A 23 -5.86 -10.06 -34.15
C PHE A 23 -6.21 -9.38 -32.84
N HIS A 24 -7.39 -9.66 -32.29
CA HIS A 24 -7.84 -9.12 -31.02
C HIS A 24 -6.96 -9.60 -29.85
N LYS A 25 -6.58 -10.88 -29.77
CA LYS A 25 -5.68 -11.39 -28.72
C LYS A 25 -4.28 -10.75 -28.81
N GLN A 26 -3.80 -10.50 -30.02
CA GLN A 26 -2.45 -9.98 -30.28
C GLN A 26 -2.37 -8.45 -30.28
N THR A 27 -3.49 -7.73 -30.41
CA THR A 27 -3.58 -6.25 -30.29
C THR A 27 -4.09 -5.77 -28.93
N ARG A 28 -4.80 -6.63 -28.17
CA ARG A 28 -5.45 -6.29 -26.88
C ARG A 28 -4.52 -5.66 -25.85
N GLN A 29 -3.31 -6.19 -25.66
CA GLN A 29 -2.36 -5.62 -24.70
C GLN A 29 -1.47 -4.54 -25.32
N THR A 30 -1.23 -4.63 -26.62
CA THR A 30 -0.21 -3.87 -27.34
C THR A 30 -0.64 -2.45 -27.67
N LEU A 31 -1.94 -2.18 -27.85
CA LEU A 31 -2.44 -0.85 -28.20
C LEU A 31 -3.09 -0.11 -27.03
N LEU A 32 -3.80 -0.82 -26.15
CA LEU A 32 -4.53 -0.17 -25.05
C LEU A 32 -3.60 0.37 -23.97
N VAL A 33 -2.51 -0.34 -23.63
CA VAL A 33 -1.54 0.13 -22.62
C VAL A 33 -0.84 1.43 -23.06
N PRO A 34 -0.25 1.51 -24.27
CA PRO A 34 0.32 2.79 -24.74
C PRO A 34 -0.71 3.91 -24.84
N MET A 35 -1.95 3.60 -25.21
CA MET A 35 -3.02 4.59 -25.30
C MET A 35 -3.41 5.13 -23.91
N GLU A 36 -3.51 4.29 -22.88
CA GLU A 36 -3.71 4.73 -21.50
C GLU A 36 -2.57 5.65 -21.05
N LEU A 37 -1.32 5.24 -21.24
CA LEU A 37 -0.15 6.03 -20.86
C LEU A 37 -0.10 7.38 -21.59
N TYR A 38 -0.45 7.41 -22.87
CA TYR A 38 -0.55 8.64 -23.65
C TYR A 38 -1.65 9.56 -23.09
N LEU A 39 -2.86 9.04 -22.88
CA LEU A 39 -3.98 9.83 -22.37
C LEU A 39 -3.75 10.33 -20.95
N TYR A 40 -3.08 9.55 -20.10
CA TYR A 40 -2.63 9.97 -18.78
C TYR A 40 -1.66 11.16 -18.87
N ARG A 41 -0.63 11.07 -19.72
CA ARG A 41 0.33 12.17 -19.94
C ARG A 41 -0.34 13.44 -20.49
N GLN A 42 -1.39 13.30 -21.29
CA GLN A 42 -2.18 14.42 -21.81
C GLN A 42 -3.23 14.95 -20.80
N ASN A 43 -3.26 14.40 -19.58
CA ASN A 43 -4.24 14.74 -18.54
C ASN A 43 -5.71 14.64 -19.02
N SER A 44 -6.00 13.68 -19.93
CA SER A 44 -7.32 13.51 -20.54
C SER A 44 -8.17 12.52 -19.73
N THR A 45 -8.59 12.91 -18.53
CA THR A 45 -9.24 12.03 -17.54
C THR A 45 -10.47 11.29 -18.07
N TYR A 46 -11.32 11.96 -18.86
CA TYR A 46 -12.52 11.36 -19.44
C TYR A 46 -12.19 10.23 -20.42
N ARG A 47 -11.30 10.51 -21.39
CA ARG A 47 -10.88 9.51 -22.39
C ARG A 47 -10.12 8.36 -21.74
N LEU A 48 -9.26 8.66 -20.76
CA LEU A 48 -8.54 7.66 -19.98
C LEU A 48 -9.52 6.71 -19.26
N THR A 49 -10.59 7.25 -18.67
CA THR A 49 -11.65 6.45 -18.02
C THR A 49 -12.31 5.48 -18.99
N ILE A 50 -12.64 5.93 -20.21
CA ILE A 50 -13.24 5.08 -21.24
C ILE A 50 -12.28 3.97 -21.68
N VAL A 51 -11.02 4.32 -21.99
CA VAL A 51 -10.02 3.35 -22.43
C VAL A 51 -9.76 2.31 -21.34
N ARG A 52 -9.69 2.72 -20.07
CA ARG A 52 -9.57 1.80 -18.93
C ARG A 52 -10.77 0.87 -18.79
N ALA A 53 -11.99 1.39 -18.91
CA ALA A 53 -13.18 0.57 -18.83
C ALA A 53 -13.18 -0.51 -19.93
N LEU A 54 -12.84 -0.11 -21.16
CA LEU A 54 -12.69 -1.04 -22.27
C LEU A 54 -11.58 -2.07 -22.03
N HIS A 55 -10.40 -1.63 -21.59
CA HIS A 55 -9.28 -2.51 -21.30
C HIS A 55 -9.63 -3.51 -20.19
N ARG A 56 -10.30 -3.10 -19.12
CA ARG A 56 -10.79 -4.00 -18.07
C ARG A 56 -11.81 -5.01 -18.59
N TYR A 57 -12.75 -4.57 -19.42
CA TYR A 57 -13.75 -5.44 -20.03
C TYR A 57 -13.10 -6.50 -20.93
N LEU A 58 -12.06 -6.11 -21.67
CA LEU A 58 -11.32 -7.01 -22.57
C LEU A 58 -10.24 -7.85 -21.87
N THR A 59 -9.94 -7.59 -20.59
CA THR A 59 -8.92 -8.33 -19.83
C THR A 59 -9.37 -9.77 -19.60
N PRO A 60 -8.59 -10.79 -20.00
CA PRO A 60 -8.91 -12.20 -19.74
C PRO A 60 -9.09 -12.49 -18.24
N PRO A 61 -10.02 -13.38 -17.84
CA PRO A 61 -10.27 -13.67 -16.42
C PRO A 61 -9.03 -14.12 -15.63
N ALA A 62 -8.18 -14.95 -16.25
CA ALA A 62 -6.93 -15.42 -15.64
C ALA A 62 -5.96 -14.27 -15.37
N GLU A 63 -5.86 -13.32 -16.29
CA GLU A 63 -5.02 -12.14 -16.15
C GLU A 63 -5.58 -11.16 -15.12
N LYS A 64 -6.89 -10.91 -15.15
CA LYS A 64 -7.58 -10.13 -14.11
C LYS A 64 -7.31 -10.70 -12.71
N LYS A 65 -7.40 -12.02 -12.55
CA LYS A 65 -7.10 -12.70 -11.28
C LYS A 65 -5.66 -12.43 -10.85
N ARG A 66 -4.70 -12.64 -11.75
CA ARG A 66 -3.27 -12.38 -11.49
C ARG A 66 -2.99 -10.92 -11.11
N GLN A 67 -3.53 -9.94 -11.86
CA GLN A 67 -3.39 -8.51 -11.55
C GLN A 67 -3.98 -8.19 -10.17
N THR A 68 -5.17 -8.74 -9.85
CA THR A 68 -5.83 -8.52 -8.55
C THR A 68 -5.04 -9.12 -7.39
N GLU A 69 -4.45 -10.31 -7.57
CA GLU A 69 -3.60 -10.95 -6.56
C GLU A 69 -2.31 -10.15 -6.30
N LEU A 70 -1.67 -9.62 -7.35
CA LEU A 70 -0.52 -8.73 -7.21
C LEU A 70 -0.86 -7.43 -6.47
N ILE A 71 -1.99 -6.79 -6.83
CA ILE A 71 -2.47 -5.59 -6.15
C ILE A 71 -2.72 -5.88 -4.67
N ARG A 72 -3.40 -7.00 -4.35
CA ARG A 72 -3.65 -7.41 -2.96
C ARG A 72 -2.36 -7.67 -2.19
N SER A 73 -1.38 -8.32 -2.83
CA SER A 73 -0.08 -8.61 -2.23
C SER A 73 0.69 -7.32 -1.94
N ARG A 74 0.74 -6.38 -2.91
CA ARG A 74 1.33 -5.05 -2.74
C ARG A 74 0.65 -4.28 -1.61
N ASP A 75 -0.67 -4.18 -1.62
CA ASP A 75 -1.44 -3.48 -0.59
C ASP A 75 -1.21 -4.10 0.81
N ALA A 76 -1.12 -5.43 0.90
CA ALA A 76 -0.83 -6.12 2.16
C ALA A 76 0.60 -5.84 2.65
N ASN A 77 1.59 -5.84 1.75
CA ASN A 77 2.97 -5.58 2.10
C ASN A 77 3.21 -4.11 2.49
N LEU A 78 2.56 -3.16 1.79
CA LEU A 78 2.55 -1.75 2.16
C LEU A 78 1.91 -1.51 3.53
N ARG A 79 0.82 -2.22 3.86
CA ARG A 79 0.24 -2.18 5.21
C ARG A 79 1.23 -2.68 6.25
N ARG A 80 1.91 -3.81 6.01
CA ARG A 80 2.96 -4.33 6.91
C ARG A 80 4.07 -3.28 7.10
N LEU A 81 4.55 -2.68 6.01
CA LEU A 81 5.58 -1.64 6.05
C LEU A 81 5.17 -0.48 6.98
N ARG A 82 3.96 0.05 6.81
CA ARG A 82 3.45 1.16 7.62
C ARG A 82 3.32 0.79 9.10
N VAL A 83 2.84 -0.41 9.41
CA VAL A 83 2.76 -0.92 10.79
C VAL A 83 4.15 -1.03 11.42
N THR A 84 5.09 -1.65 10.70
CA THR A 84 6.49 -1.83 11.14
C THR A 84 7.16 -0.48 11.39
N ALA A 85 7.01 0.48 10.46
CA ALA A 85 7.56 1.82 10.61
C ALA A 85 6.98 2.58 11.80
N GLN A 86 5.68 2.47 12.06
CA GLN A 86 5.09 3.11 13.22
C GLN A 86 5.52 2.49 14.54
N ARG A 87 5.74 1.18 14.56
CA ARG A 87 6.30 0.48 15.71
C ARG A 87 7.75 0.90 15.97
N GLU A 88 8.56 1.06 14.94
CA GLU A 88 9.91 1.61 15.06
C GLU A 88 9.88 3.01 15.68
N LEU A 89 9.05 3.90 15.13
CA LEU A 89 8.93 5.28 15.62
C LEU A 89 8.52 5.31 17.10
N TRP A 90 7.58 4.46 17.52
CA TRP A 90 7.18 4.37 18.93
C TRP A 90 8.33 3.90 19.84
N LEU A 91 9.09 2.90 19.41
CA LEU A 91 10.24 2.40 20.17
C LEU A 91 11.36 3.46 20.28
N LEU A 92 11.60 4.22 19.21
CA LEU A 92 12.55 5.33 19.21
C LEU A 92 12.08 6.49 20.12
N GLU A 93 10.78 6.82 20.10
CA GLU A 93 10.17 7.79 21.02
C GLU A 93 10.37 7.37 22.48
N ASN A 94 10.09 6.10 22.82
CA ASN A 94 10.33 5.56 24.16
C ASN A 94 11.81 5.66 24.55
N LYS A 95 12.72 5.29 23.65
CA LYS A 95 14.16 5.35 23.91
C LYS A 95 14.60 6.79 24.21
N SER A 96 14.15 7.77 23.43
CA SER A 96 14.42 9.19 23.65
C SER A 96 13.89 9.69 25.00
N ILE A 97 12.69 9.25 25.41
CA ILE A 97 12.13 9.53 26.73
C ILE A 97 13.03 8.97 27.84
N MET A 98 13.53 7.74 27.68
CA MET A 98 14.42 7.11 28.66
C MET A 98 15.78 7.79 28.75
N GLU A 99 16.35 8.22 27.62
CA GLU A 99 17.59 9.00 27.59
C GLU A 99 17.43 10.35 28.31
N THR A 100 16.29 11.02 28.11
CA THR A 100 15.95 12.26 28.82
C THR A 100 15.83 12.02 30.33
N ARG A 101 15.14 10.95 30.75
CA ARG A 101 15.03 10.57 32.17
C ARG A 101 16.39 10.25 32.78
N LYS A 102 17.24 9.51 32.06
CA LYS A 102 18.60 9.21 32.47
C LYS A 102 19.41 10.48 32.70
N ALA A 103 19.34 11.44 31.79
CA ALA A 103 20.01 12.72 31.92
C ALA A 103 19.51 13.51 33.15
N GLN A 104 18.19 13.55 33.36
CA GLN A 104 17.58 14.20 34.53
C GLN A 104 17.94 13.52 35.86
N ALA A 105 18.15 12.20 35.85
CA ALA A 105 18.53 11.40 37.02
C ALA A 105 20.06 11.34 37.25
N GLY A 106 20.84 12.28 36.69
CA GLY A 106 22.29 12.33 36.89
C GLY A 106 23.06 11.19 36.21
N GLY A 107 22.51 10.62 35.13
CA GLY A 107 23.18 9.61 34.30
C GLY A 107 22.87 8.17 34.67
N THR A 108 22.03 7.90 35.68
CA THR A 108 21.68 6.53 36.10
C THR A 108 20.19 6.29 35.91
N LEU A 109 19.82 5.12 35.38
CA LEU A 109 18.42 4.69 35.26
C LEU A 109 18.04 3.78 36.43
N SER A 110 16.75 3.69 36.75
CA SER A 110 16.26 2.64 37.64
C SER A 110 16.47 1.27 37.00
N LYS A 111 16.54 0.19 37.81
CA LYS A 111 16.66 -1.19 37.27
C LYS A 111 15.51 -1.55 36.33
N ASP A 112 14.30 -1.04 36.62
CA ASP A 112 13.12 -1.26 35.80
C ASP A 112 13.23 -0.53 34.46
N ASP A 113 13.70 0.72 34.46
CA ASP A 113 13.94 1.47 33.23
C ASP A 113 15.06 0.83 32.39
N GLU A 114 16.14 0.32 33.01
CA GLU A 114 17.18 -0.41 32.30
C GLU A 114 16.63 -1.69 31.63
N ALA A 115 15.78 -2.43 32.34
CA ALA A 115 15.11 -3.61 31.81
C ALA A 115 14.18 -3.24 30.63
N LEU A 116 13.45 -2.12 30.72
CA LEU A 116 12.61 -1.59 29.64
C LEU A 116 13.46 -1.19 28.42
N VAL A 117 14.55 -0.46 28.60
CA VAL A 117 15.46 -0.08 27.51
C VAL A 117 16.04 -1.31 26.82
N LYS A 118 16.47 -2.32 27.58
CA LYS A 118 16.96 -3.58 27.02
C LYS A 118 15.89 -4.30 26.20
N LYS A 119 14.65 -4.32 26.70
CA LYS A 119 13.50 -4.92 26.01
C LYS A 119 13.16 -4.18 24.71
N ASP A 120 13.15 -2.86 24.73
CA ASP A 120 12.83 -2.03 23.57
C ASP A 120 13.95 -2.08 22.51
N ASN A 121 15.22 -2.16 22.91
CA ASN A 121 16.34 -2.40 21.99
C ASN A 121 16.22 -3.75 21.26
N ARG A 122 15.82 -4.81 21.97
CA ARG A 122 15.56 -6.12 21.33
C ARG A 122 14.41 -6.01 20.30
N ARG A 123 13.32 -5.33 20.66
CA ARG A 123 12.18 -5.10 19.76
C ARG A 123 12.56 -4.24 18.55
N LEU A 124 13.44 -3.25 18.71
CA LEU A 124 13.96 -2.46 17.59
C LEU A 124 14.73 -3.36 16.61
N GLN A 125 15.53 -4.29 17.12
CA GLN A 125 16.24 -5.24 16.26
C GLN A 125 15.28 -6.17 15.51
N GLU A 126 14.23 -6.68 16.17
CA GLU A 126 13.16 -7.46 15.53
C GLU A 126 12.46 -6.66 14.40
N VAL A 127 12.17 -5.37 14.65
CA VAL A 127 11.55 -4.46 13.68
C VAL A 127 12.45 -4.24 12.46
N ARG A 128 13.77 -4.11 12.64
CA ARG A 128 14.73 -4.00 11.54
C ARG A 128 14.77 -5.24 10.66
N VAL A 129 14.78 -6.43 11.26
CA VAL A 129 14.69 -7.70 10.50
C VAL A 129 13.38 -7.75 9.70
N ALA A 130 12.27 -7.29 10.27
CA ALA A 130 10.99 -7.22 9.57
C ALA A 130 11.02 -6.24 8.38
N PHE A 131 11.75 -5.13 8.46
CA PHE A 131 11.94 -4.24 7.31
C PHE A 131 12.66 -4.94 6.16
N ASP A 132 13.73 -5.69 6.44
CA ASP A 132 14.46 -6.44 5.41
C ASP A 132 13.58 -7.46 4.70
N GLU A 133 12.74 -8.18 5.47
CA GLU A 133 11.74 -9.10 4.90
C GLU A 133 10.73 -8.40 4.00
N ILE A 134 10.21 -7.24 4.44
CA ILE A 134 9.25 -6.45 3.69
C ILE A 134 9.89 -5.90 2.41
N ALA A 135 11.14 -5.45 2.48
CA ALA A 135 11.91 -4.96 1.34
C ALA A 135 12.13 -6.07 0.30
N ARG A 136 12.58 -7.27 0.72
CA ARG A 136 12.69 -8.44 -0.16
C ARG A 136 11.34 -8.78 -0.81
N LYS A 137 10.25 -8.74 -0.03
CA LYS A 137 8.92 -9.01 -0.56
C LYS A 137 8.45 -7.98 -1.59
N ASN A 138 8.78 -6.71 -1.40
CA ASN A 138 8.52 -5.67 -2.41
C ASN A 138 9.26 -5.97 -3.71
N LEU A 139 10.55 -6.33 -3.64
CA LEU A 139 11.33 -6.70 -4.83
C LEU A 139 10.71 -7.89 -5.57
N GLU A 140 10.22 -8.92 -4.85
CA GLU A 140 9.50 -10.04 -5.47
C GLU A 140 8.20 -9.62 -6.16
N ILE A 141 7.42 -8.75 -5.52
CA ILE A 141 6.15 -8.23 -6.08
C ILE A 141 6.44 -7.39 -7.33
N ASP A 142 7.44 -6.51 -7.26
CA ASP A 142 7.85 -5.64 -8.35
C ASP A 142 8.38 -6.44 -9.55
N ALA A 143 9.17 -7.49 -9.29
CA ALA A 143 9.64 -8.40 -10.33
C ALA A 143 8.51 -9.17 -11.03
N GLN A 144 7.38 -9.38 -10.34
CA GLN A 144 6.19 -10.02 -10.90
C GLN A 144 5.17 -9.03 -11.47
N TRP A 145 5.43 -7.73 -11.33
CA TRP A 145 4.48 -6.68 -11.70
C TRP A 145 4.21 -6.73 -13.20
N ILE A 146 2.95 -6.95 -13.54
CA ILE A 146 2.49 -6.96 -14.94
C ILE A 146 1.78 -5.65 -15.25
N SER A 147 2.04 -5.09 -16.43
CA SER A 147 1.30 -3.92 -16.90
C SER A 147 -0.11 -4.32 -17.34
N GLY A 148 -1.10 -3.52 -16.96
CA GLY A 148 -2.51 -3.78 -17.23
C GLY A 148 -3.39 -2.72 -16.58
N SER A 149 -4.63 -2.56 -17.06
CA SER A 149 -5.53 -1.49 -16.59
C SER A 149 -5.81 -1.49 -15.08
N TRP A 150 -5.79 -2.65 -14.42
CA TRP A 150 -5.99 -2.74 -12.97
C TRP A 150 -4.75 -2.30 -12.21
N THR A 151 -3.57 -2.78 -12.61
CA THR A 151 -2.29 -2.42 -12.01
C THR A 151 -1.92 -0.96 -12.29
N LEU A 152 -2.20 -0.44 -13.50
CA LEU A 152 -1.96 0.96 -13.87
C LEU A 152 -2.81 1.92 -13.04
N GLU A 153 -4.11 1.62 -12.85
CA GLU A 153 -4.96 2.41 -11.95
C GLU A 153 -4.37 2.49 -10.55
N VAL A 154 -3.81 1.39 -10.04
CA VAL A 154 -3.18 1.38 -8.71
C VAL A 154 -1.87 2.16 -8.69
N SER A 155 -1.04 2.04 -9.74
CA SER A 155 0.23 2.77 -9.86
C SER A 155 0.06 4.28 -10.03
N GLU A 156 -1.07 4.72 -10.59
CA GLU A 156 -1.36 6.13 -10.86
C GLU A 156 -2.25 6.79 -9.81
N ARG A 157 -2.57 6.11 -8.70
CA ARG A 157 -3.33 6.75 -7.62
C ARG A 157 -2.57 7.96 -7.13
N SER A 158 -3.26 9.08 -7.03
CA SER A 158 -2.70 10.25 -6.37
C SER A 158 -2.46 9.93 -4.91
N ARG A 159 -1.49 10.63 -4.33
CA ARG A 159 -1.20 10.55 -2.91
C ARG A 159 -2.41 10.92 -2.06
N GLU A 160 -3.24 11.85 -2.53
CA GLU A 160 -4.50 12.26 -1.91
C GLU A 160 -5.52 11.12 -1.90
N ALA A 161 -5.66 10.38 -3.01
CA ALA A 161 -6.57 9.23 -3.07
C ALA A 161 -6.11 8.07 -2.17
N GLU A 162 -4.79 7.86 -2.05
CA GLU A 162 -4.23 6.92 -1.08
C GLU A 162 -4.48 7.39 0.36
N TRP A 163 -4.34 8.69 0.61
CA TRP A 163 -4.62 9.33 1.90
C TRP A 163 -6.07 9.12 2.34
N GLU A 164 -7.06 9.48 1.53
CA GLU A 164 -8.49 9.31 1.86
C GLU A 164 -8.86 7.85 2.14
N ARG A 165 -8.27 6.92 1.39
CA ARG A 165 -8.46 5.49 1.60
C ARG A 165 -7.91 5.06 2.96
N ASP A 166 -6.69 5.47 3.28
CA ASP A 166 -6.05 5.17 4.55
C ASP A 166 -6.82 5.78 5.73
N GLN A 167 -7.40 6.98 5.55
CA GLN A 167 -8.29 7.60 6.52
C GLN A 167 -9.49 6.74 6.81
N THR A 168 -10.14 6.21 5.76
CA THR A 168 -11.30 5.33 5.87
C THR A 168 -10.95 4.05 6.61
N PHE A 169 -9.81 3.42 6.29
CA PHE A 169 -9.35 2.24 7.02
C PHE A 169 -9.05 2.53 8.49
N CYS A 170 -8.36 3.63 8.78
CA CYS A 170 -8.06 4.06 10.15
C CYS A 170 -9.34 4.29 10.95
N LYS A 171 -10.34 4.94 10.34
CA LYS A 171 -11.65 5.19 10.96
C LYS A 171 -12.39 3.89 11.25
N ASN A 172 -12.46 2.98 10.28
CA ASN A 172 -13.14 1.70 10.43
C ASN A 172 -12.46 0.76 11.44
N GLY A 173 -11.14 0.91 11.62
CA GLY A 173 -10.37 0.20 12.65
C GLY A 173 -10.38 0.86 14.03
N PHE A 174 -11.26 1.85 14.27
CA PHE A 174 -11.32 2.63 15.52
C PHE A 174 -9.98 3.31 15.91
N GLY A 175 -9.14 3.61 14.91
CA GLY A 175 -7.87 4.30 15.07
C GLY A 175 -8.01 5.81 15.28
N CYS A 176 -6.91 6.54 15.16
CA CYS A 176 -6.85 7.99 15.39
C CYS A 176 -7.89 8.80 14.60
N CYS A 177 -8.20 8.40 13.36
CA CYS A 177 -9.18 9.10 12.52
C CYS A 177 -10.63 8.95 12.99
N ALA A 178 -10.95 7.92 13.78
CA ALA A 178 -12.27 7.79 14.40
C ALA A 178 -12.43 8.72 15.63
N ARG A 179 -11.31 9.19 16.18
CA ARG A 179 -11.26 9.92 17.46
C ARG A 179 -10.97 11.40 17.32
N ASP A 180 -10.72 11.84 16.10
CA ASP A 180 -10.38 13.23 15.76
C ASP A 180 -9.22 13.84 16.57
N CYS A 181 -8.25 13.02 16.97
CA CYS A 181 -7.11 13.48 17.79
C CYS A 181 -6.09 14.37 17.04
N GLY A 182 -6.27 14.59 15.73
CA GLY A 182 -5.37 15.39 14.89
C GLY A 182 -3.98 14.77 14.61
N CYS A 183 -3.67 13.58 15.12
CA CYS A 183 -2.35 12.96 14.92
C CYS A 183 -2.03 12.63 13.46
N CYS A 184 -3.04 12.36 12.62
CA CYS A 184 -2.84 12.04 11.20
C CYS A 184 -2.65 13.29 10.34
N THR A 185 -3.08 14.47 10.79
CA THR A 185 -3.00 15.71 10.00
C THR A 185 -1.73 16.50 10.28
N ARG A 186 -1.02 16.18 11.37
CA ARG A 186 0.23 16.83 11.76
C ARG A 186 1.44 16.06 11.23
N PRO A 187 2.45 16.73 10.67
CA PRO A 187 3.75 16.13 10.45
C PRO A 187 4.27 15.49 11.74
N ARG A 188 4.86 14.30 11.64
CA ARG A 188 5.54 13.72 12.79
C ARG A 188 6.87 14.42 12.97
N LYS A 189 7.12 14.92 14.18
CA LYS A 189 8.48 15.30 14.60
C LYS A 189 9.24 13.99 14.83
N SER A 190 10.31 13.72 14.07
CA SER A 190 11.20 12.60 14.42
C SER A 190 12.08 13.02 15.60
N CYS A 191 12.43 12.06 16.45
CA CYS A 191 13.32 12.30 17.59
C CYS A 191 14.79 12.41 17.17
N ASP A 192 15.16 11.87 16.01
CA ASP A 192 16.48 11.99 15.39
C ASP A 192 16.31 12.62 14.01
N GLY A 193 16.99 13.76 13.77
CA GLY A 193 16.86 14.56 12.55
C GLY A 193 17.01 13.80 11.22
N GLN A 194 17.61 12.61 11.22
CA GLN A 194 17.77 11.76 10.04
C GLN A 194 16.46 11.21 9.47
N LEU A 195 15.47 10.88 10.32
CA LEU A 195 14.14 10.47 9.86
C LEU A 195 13.23 11.69 9.60
N GLN A 196 13.66 12.89 10.00
CA GLN A 196 12.85 14.09 9.88
C GLN A 196 12.69 14.49 8.43
N GLU A 197 13.75 14.49 7.63
CA GLU A 197 13.69 14.83 6.21
C GLU A 197 12.85 13.85 5.39
N LEU A 198 12.87 12.57 5.77
CA LEU A 198 12.07 11.54 5.11
C LEU A 198 10.57 11.68 5.44
N PHE A 199 10.21 12.15 6.64
CA PHE A 199 8.82 12.18 7.12
C PHE A 199 8.23 13.57 7.32
N SER A 200 8.99 14.66 7.16
CA SER A 200 8.58 16.04 7.45
C SER A 200 7.40 16.49 6.60
N ASP A 201 7.36 16.06 5.35
CA ASP A 201 6.28 16.38 4.41
C ASP A 201 5.31 15.21 4.23
N MET A 202 5.50 14.14 5.02
CA MET A 202 4.64 12.97 5.00
C MET A 202 3.51 13.04 6.02
N LYS A 203 2.32 13.43 5.53
CA LYS A 203 1.06 13.02 6.17
C LYS A 203 1.05 11.48 6.16
N ILE A 204 1.05 10.86 7.34
CA ILE A 204 0.97 9.40 7.50
C ILE A 204 -0.23 9.07 8.39
N HIS A 205 -1.13 8.23 7.87
CA HIS A 205 -2.22 7.72 8.67
C HIS A 205 -1.70 6.78 9.74
N CYS A 206 -2.09 7.05 10.98
CA CYS A 206 -1.83 6.17 12.10
C CYS A 206 -2.51 4.82 11.86
N THR A 207 -1.73 3.75 11.90
CA THR A 207 -2.24 2.40 12.10
C THR A 207 -2.62 2.24 13.55
N ASP A 208 -3.20 1.09 13.85
CA ASP A 208 -3.59 0.69 15.19
C ASP A 208 -2.36 0.58 16.14
N ASN A 209 -1.15 0.49 15.60
CA ASN A 209 0.15 0.46 16.29
C ASN A 209 0.76 1.85 16.54
N CYS A 210 0.02 2.93 16.29
CA CYS A 210 0.53 4.27 16.57
C CYS A 210 0.70 4.51 18.08
N GLY A 211 1.69 5.32 18.50
CA GLY A 211 1.92 5.61 19.93
C GLY A 211 0.69 6.16 20.67
N CYS A 212 -0.09 7.05 20.04
CA CYS A 212 -1.37 7.53 20.57
C CYS A 212 -2.38 6.39 20.79
N CYS A 213 -2.49 5.48 19.82
CA CYS A 213 -3.38 4.34 19.82
C CYS A 213 -3.01 3.35 20.92
N MET A 214 -1.71 3.04 21.03
CA MET A 214 -1.15 2.15 22.05
C MET A 214 -1.35 2.71 23.45
N ARG A 215 -1.01 3.99 23.69
CA ARG A 215 -1.20 4.65 24.99
C ARG A 215 -2.67 4.63 25.42
N TRP A 216 -3.58 4.95 24.51
CA TRP A 216 -5.00 4.92 24.81
C TRP A 216 -5.52 3.52 25.13
N ARG A 217 -5.10 2.48 24.38
CA ARG A 217 -5.49 1.10 24.69
C ARG A 217 -5.00 0.67 26.06
N ASN A 218 -3.76 0.99 26.39
CA ASN A 218 -3.18 0.65 27.68
C ASN A 218 -3.95 1.35 28.83
N ALA A 219 -4.29 2.63 28.67
CA ALA A 219 -5.10 3.37 29.65
C ALA A 219 -6.51 2.77 29.82
N TYR A 220 -7.16 2.41 28.72
CA TYR A 220 -8.48 1.77 28.76
C TYR A 220 -8.44 0.35 29.36
N GLN A 221 -7.32 -0.37 29.21
CA GLN A 221 -7.13 -1.68 29.83
C GLN A 221 -6.93 -1.57 31.33
N SER A 222 -6.13 -0.61 31.81
CA SER A 222 -5.96 -0.38 33.26
C SER A 222 -7.28 0.00 33.95
N GLU A 223 -8.14 0.79 33.30
CA GLU A 223 -9.46 1.17 33.85
C GLU A 223 -10.46 -0.01 33.95
N LYS A 224 -10.20 -1.14 33.29
CA LYS A 224 -11.04 -2.35 33.38
C LYS A 224 -10.56 -3.36 34.41
N GLU A 225 -9.33 -3.20 34.87
CA GLU A 225 -8.72 -4.08 35.87
C GLU A 225 -8.90 -3.53 37.30
N ASP A 226 -9.33 -2.27 37.42
CA ASP A 226 -9.80 -1.61 38.65
C ASP A 226 -11.32 -1.73 38.83
#